data_AF-A0A2V6JYK8-F1
#
_entry.id   AF-A0A2V6JYK8-F1
#
_cell.length_a   1.000
_cell.length_b   1.000
_cell.length_c   1.000
_cell.angle_alpha   90.00
_cell.angle_beta   90.00
_cell.angle_gamma   90.00
#
_symmetry.space_group_name_H-M   'P 1'
#
loop_
_entity.id
_entity.type
_entity.pdbx_description
1 polymer ?
#
loop_
_entity_poly.entity_id
_entity_poly.type
_entity_poly.pdbx_seq_one_letter_code
_entity_poly.pdbx_strand_id
1 'polypeptide(L)'
;MIHLAKLGRLALVVSVFATAGAAETGRLSSDQLSKAARSDSISIPTPGELFAALGKSGKTNWAGQYRGPIPATYRNRAQIALNLGGLIADGFIAVEAKDGQQVKNIGSDIIKLAKALGVSEKLLARGNSINEFAEHSE
;
A
#
# COMPACT_ATOMS: atom_id res chain seq x y z
N MET A 1 -51.23 -30.06 -19.60
CA MET A 1 -50.59 -31.39 -19.72
C MET A 1 -49.08 -31.13 -19.81
N ILE A 2 -48.37 -31.03 -18.67
CA ILE A 2 -47.41 -32.03 -18.11
C ILE A 2 -46.26 -32.27 -19.12
N HIS A 3 -44.97 -31.97 -18.89
CA HIS A 3 -43.99 -32.40 -17.88
C HIS A 3 -42.87 -31.31 -17.80
N LEU A 4 -42.30 -30.81 -16.69
CA LEU A 4 -41.73 -31.32 -15.44
C LEU A 4 -40.49 -32.23 -15.55
N ALA A 5 -39.43 -31.81 -14.84
CA ALA A 5 -38.08 -32.40 -14.64
C ALA A 5 -37.01 -31.91 -15.63
N LYS A 6 -35.88 -31.32 -15.21
CA LYS A 6 -34.95 -31.84 -14.20
C LYS A 6 -34.32 -30.76 -13.31
N LEU A 7 -34.28 -31.08 -12.01
CA LEU A 7 -33.43 -30.50 -10.98
C LEU A 7 -31.94 -30.54 -11.38
N GLY A 8 -31.23 -29.44 -11.15
CA GLY A 8 -29.78 -29.40 -11.04
C GLY A 8 -29.41 -28.44 -9.90
N ARG A 9 -29.22 -28.99 -8.70
CA ARG A 9 -28.73 -28.28 -7.52
C ARG A 9 -27.34 -27.69 -7.81
N LEU A 10 -27.15 -26.38 -7.63
CA LEU A 10 -25.83 -25.87 -7.27
C LEU A 10 -25.97 -24.85 -6.16
N ALA A 11 -25.39 -25.22 -5.03
CA ALA A 11 -25.47 -24.55 -3.76
C ALA A 11 -24.58 -23.30 -3.72
N LEU A 12 -25.13 -22.27 -3.08
CA LEU A 12 -24.49 -21.46 -2.03
C LEU A 12 -22.99 -21.14 -2.18
N VAL A 13 -22.68 -19.89 -2.56
CA VAL A 13 -21.64 -19.11 -1.87
C VAL A 13 -22.18 -17.70 -1.65
N VAL A 14 -22.83 -17.49 -0.52
CA VAL A 14 -23.00 -16.14 0.05
C VAL A 14 -21.61 -15.75 0.54
N SER A 15 -20.86 -15.02 -0.28
CA SER A 15 -19.59 -14.45 0.14
C SER A 15 -19.90 -13.37 1.18
N VAL A 16 -19.51 -13.67 2.42
CA VAL A 16 -19.62 -12.81 3.59
C VAL A 16 -18.87 -11.50 3.31
N PHE A 17 -19.60 -10.43 3.01
CA PHE A 17 -19.12 -9.08 3.26
C PHE A 17 -19.10 -8.89 4.78
N ALA A 18 -18.01 -9.31 5.42
CA ALA A 18 -17.75 -8.96 6.81
C ALA A 18 -17.56 -7.44 6.84
N THR A 19 -18.55 -6.76 7.42
CA THR A 19 -18.44 -5.38 7.85
C THR A 19 -17.21 -5.26 8.74
N ALA A 20 -16.13 -4.68 8.22
CA ALA A 20 -14.99 -4.25 9.02
C ALA A 20 -15.45 -3.05 9.85
N GLY A 21 -16.19 -3.33 10.93
CA GLY A 21 -16.33 -2.39 12.02
C GLY A 21 -14.93 -2.10 12.52
N ALA A 22 -14.56 -0.82 12.59
CA ALA A 22 -13.37 -0.38 13.30
C ALA A 22 -13.57 -0.67 14.79
N ALA A 23 -13.38 -1.94 15.17
CA ALA A 23 -13.22 -2.33 16.55
C ALA A 23 -11.96 -1.63 17.05
N GLU A 24 -12.12 -0.86 18.11
CA GLU A 24 -11.04 -0.27 18.89
C GLU A 24 -10.00 -1.38 19.11
N THR A 25 -8.83 -1.27 18.49
CA THR A 25 -7.77 -2.27 18.60
C THR A 25 -7.20 -2.22 20.02
N GLY A 26 -7.91 -2.84 20.96
CA GLY A 26 -7.46 -3.04 22.32
C GLY A 26 -6.12 -3.79 22.31
N ARG A 27 -5.21 -3.39 23.20
CA ARG A 27 -3.92 -4.08 23.37
C ARG A 27 -4.19 -5.57 23.63
N LEU A 28 -3.54 -6.43 22.85
CA LEU A 28 -3.56 -7.88 23.09
C LEU A 28 -3.01 -8.17 24.49
N SER A 29 -3.68 -9.04 25.25
CA SER A 29 -3.16 -9.51 26.54
C SER A 29 -1.94 -10.42 26.32
N SER A 30 -1.13 -10.60 27.38
CA SER A 30 0.08 -11.44 27.31
C SER A 30 -0.23 -12.87 26.82
N ASP A 31 -1.37 -13.43 27.25
CA ASP A 31 -1.85 -14.74 26.79
C ASP A 31 -2.20 -14.78 25.30
N GLN A 32 -2.80 -13.70 24.78
CA GLN A 32 -3.13 -13.58 23.35
C GLN A 32 -1.86 -13.42 22.51
N LEU A 33 -0.89 -12.63 22.97
CA LEU A 33 0.42 -12.48 22.34
C LEU A 33 1.25 -13.77 22.34
N SER A 34 1.05 -14.63 23.34
CA SER A 34 1.74 -15.92 23.45
C SER A 34 1.12 -16.99 22.54
N LYS A 35 -0.18 -16.89 22.25
CA LYS A 35 -0.92 -17.79 21.35
C LYS A 35 -0.99 -17.28 19.91
N ALA A 36 -0.58 -16.04 19.66
CA ALA A 36 -0.55 -15.46 18.32
C ALA A 36 0.40 -16.26 17.43
N ALA A 37 -0.06 -16.64 16.24
CA ALA A 37 0.78 -17.22 15.22
C ALA A 37 1.85 -16.20 14.81
N ARG A 38 3.10 -16.43 15.22
CA ARG A 38 4.25 -15.66 14.74
C ARG A 38 4.77 -16.33 13.49
N SER A 39 4.50 -15.73 12.35
CA SER A 39 5.08 -16.15 11.08
C SER A 39 6.45 -15.50 10.94
N ASP A 40 7.40 -15.86 11.80
CA ASP A 40 8.79 -15.38 11.71
C ASP A 40 9.47 -15.82 10.39
N SER A 41 8.85 -16.78 9.68
CA SER A 41 9.28 -17.31 8.39
C SER A 41 8.67 -16.63 7.16
N ILE A 42 7.68 -15.74 7.31
CA ILE A 42 7.11 -14.97 6.20
C ILE A 42 7.70 -13.57 6.23
N SER A 43 8.77 -13.38 5.45
CA SER A 43 9.27 -12.04 5.14
C SER A 43 8.34 -11.40 4.10
N ILE A 44 7.88 -10.19 4.39
CA ILE A 44 7.25 -9.36 3.36
C ILE A 44 8.38 -8.90 2.43
N PRO A 45 8.32 -9.20 1.12
CA PRO A 45 9.35 -8.78 0.19
C PRO A 45 9.47 -7.25 0.25
N THR A 46 10.70 -6.77 0.17
CA THR A 46 10.97 -5.35 -0.01
C THR A 46 10.31 -4.88 -1.32
N PRO A 47 9.97 -3.58 -1.44
CA PRO A 47 9.41 -3.05 -2.67
C PRO A 47 10.27 -3.41 -3.91
N GLY A 48 11.60 -3.31 -3.81
CA GLY A 48 12.51 -3.70 -4.89
C GLY A 48 12.42 -5.18 -5.26
N GLU A 49 12.35 -6.08 -4.28
CA GLU A 49 12.15 -7.52 -4.53
C GLU A 49 10.80 -7.80 -5.19
N LEU A 50 9.75 -7.06 -4.80
CA LEU A 50 8.43 -7.14 -5.42
C LEU A 50 8.49 -6.71 -6.90
N PHE A 51 9.05 -5.54 -7.21
CA PHE A 51 9.16 -5.06 -8.59
C PHE A 51 10.03 -5.97 -9.45
N ALA A 52 11.14 -6.48 -8.91
CA ALA A 52 11.98 -7.45 -9.58
C ALA A 52 11.24 -8.76 -9.89
N ALA A 53 10.39 -9.23 -8.96
CA ALA A 53 9.54 -10.40 -9.19
C ALA A 53 8.46 -10.14 -10.25
N LEU A 54 7.85 -8.96 -10.24
CA LEU A 54 6.87 -8.54 -11.25
C LEU A 54 7.50 -8.45 -12.65
N GLY A 55 8.72 -7.93 -12.75
CA GLY A 55 9.47 -7.85 -14.00
C GLY A 55 9.75 -9.21 -14.65
N LYS A 56 9.81 -10.31 -13.87
CA LYS A 56 9.96 -11.68 -14.40
C LYS A 56 8.72 -12.16 -15.16
N SER A 57 7.54 -11.64 -14.81
CA SER A 57 6.28 -12.00 -15.47
C SER A 57 6.04 -11.24 -16.77
N GLY A 58 6.80 -10.15 -17.01
CA GLY A 58 6.74 -9.37 -18.25
C GLY A 58 7.11 -7.90 -18.06
N LYS A 59 7.29 -7.17 -19.17
CA LYS A 59 7.50 -5.72 -19.13
C LYS A 59 6.21 -5.01 -18.71
N THR A 60 6.25 -4.36 -17.55
CA THR A 60 5.12 -3.58 -17.02
C THR A 60 5.21 -2.13 -17.50
N ASN A 61 4.10 -1.58 -18.00
CA ASN A 61 4.01 -0.15 -18.33
C ASN A 61 3.76 0.68 -17.06
N TRP A 62 4.83 0.97 -16.31
CA TRP A 62 4.76 1.72 -15.05
C TRP A 62 4.24 3.15 -15.21
N ALA A 63 4.60 3.84 -16.30
CA ALA A 63 4.08 5.18 -16.59
C ALA A 63 2.55 5.18 -16.81
N GLY A 64 2.00 4.09 -17.35
CA GLY A 64 0.55 3.90 -17.47
C GLY A 64 -0.16 3.56 -16.16
N GLN A 65 0.58 3.29 -15.08
CA GLN A 65 0.01 3.01 -13.75
C GLN A 65 -0.12 4.27 -12.88
N TYR A 66 0.28 5.43 -13.39
CA TYR A 66 0.05 6.67 -12.67
C TYR A 66 -1.43 6.92 -12.48
N ARG A 67 -1.80 7.16 -11.22
CA ARG A 67 -3.12 7.66 -10.86
C ARG A 67 -3.13 9.17 -10.84
N GLY A 68 -4.33 9.74 -10.86
CA GLY A 68 -4.51 11.18 -10.70
C GLY A 68 -3.93 11.70 -9.37
N PRO A 69 -3.60 13.00 -9.27
CA PRO A 69 -3.04 13.59 -8.07
C PRO A 69 -3.92 13.33 -6.85
N ILE A 70 -3.33 12.87 -5.75
CA ILE A 70 -4.06 12.73 -4.49
C ILE A 70 -4.31 14.12 -3.91
N PRO A 71 -5.57 14.51 -3.66
CA PRO A 71 -5.86 15.82 -3.06
C PRO A 71 -5.20 15.94 -1.68
N ALA A 72 -4.43 17.00 -1.50
CA ALA A 72 -3.87 17.38 -0.19
C ALA A 72 -4.93 18.03 0.74
N THR A 73 -6.22 17.82 0.49
CA THR A 73 -7.29 18.41 1.29
C THR A 73 -7.51 17.57 2.56
N TYR A 74 -7.05 18.09 3.68
CA TYR A 74 -6.97 17.39 4.95
C TYR A 74 -8.30 17.37 5.69
N ARG A 75 -9.13 16.34 5.46
CA ARG A 75 -10.39 16.20 6.22
C ARG A 75 -10.18 15.70 7.65
N ASN A 76 -9.20 14.82 7.88
CA ASN A 76 -8.81 14.32 9.20
C ASN A 76 -7.42 13.66 9.17
N ARG A 77 -6.79 13.46 10.34
CA ARG A 77 -5.43 12.90 10.48
C ARG A 77 -5.28 11.50 9.89
N ALA A 78 -6.31 10.66 9.98
CA ALA A 78 -6.30 9.31 9.41
C ALA A 78 -6.21 9.34 7.87
N GLN A 79 -6.92 10.28 7.24
CA GLN A 79 -6.85 10.52 5.80
C GLN A 79 -5.47 11.02 5.38
N ILE A 80 -4.82 11.87 6.19
CA ILE A 80 -3.43 12.30 5.92
C ILE A 80 -2.49 11.10 5.92
N ALA A 81 -2.63 10.19 6.91
CA ALA A 81 -1.81 8.98 6.99
C ALA A 81 -2.06 8.03 5.81
N LEU A 82 -3.31 7.84 5.40
CA LEU A 82 -3.67 7.02 4.25
C LEU A 82 -3.10 7.61 2.95
N ASN A 83 -3.26 8.93 2.75
CA ASN A 83 -2.72 9.63 1.58
C ASN A 83 -1.19 9.59 1.57
N LEU A 84 -0.53 9.68 2.73
CA LEU A 84 0.92 9.53 2.84
C LEU A 84 1.39 8.14 2.37
N GLY A 85 0.75 7.07 2.85
CA GLY A 85 1.05 5.71 2.39
C GLY A 85 0.83 5.56 0.88
N GLY A 86 -0.23 6.19 0.37
CA GLY A 86 -0.49 6.29 -1.07
C GLY A 86 0.67 6.94 -1.83
N LEU A 87 1.10 8.14 -1.44
CA LEU A 87 2.19 8.86 -2.11
C LEU A 87 3.51 8.08 -2.08
N ILE A 88 3.79 7.35 -0.98
CA ILE A 88 4.98 6.48 -0.91
C ILE A 88 4.91 5.39 -1.99
N ALA A 89 3.74 4.76 -2.19
CA ALA A 89 3.55 3.78 -3.25
C ALA A 89 3.70 4.41 -4.65
N ASP A 90 3.14 5.61 -4.86
CA ASP A 90 3.29 6.33 -6.14
C ASP A 90 4.76 6.67 -6.43
N GLY A 91 5.54 6.98 -5.39
CA GLY A 91 6.98 7.23 -5.51
C GLY A 91 7.72 6.02 -6.07
N PHE A 92 7.39 4.81 -5.62
CA PHE A 92 7.96 3.59 -6.20
C PHE A 92 7.58 3.38 -7.66
N ILE A 93 6.32 3.63 -8.02
CA ILE A 93 5.89 3.56 -9.43
C ILE A 93 6.64 4.58 -10.28
N ALA A 94 6.89 5.78 -9.76
CA ALA A 94 7.67 6.81 -10.47
C ALA A 94 9.14 6.42 -10.67
N VAL A 95 9.77 5.76 -9.68
CA VAL A 95 11.12 5.20 -9.80
C VAL A 95 11.17 4.12 -10.87
N GLU A 96 10.24 3.16 -10.84
CA GLU A 96 10.16 2.07 -11.81
C GLU A 96 9.85 2.56 -13.24
N ALA A 97 9.09 3.65 -13.37
CA ALA A 97 8.83 4.34 -14.63
C ALA A 97 10.01 5.20 -15.11
N LYS A 98 11.08 5.34 -14.31
CA LYS A 98 12.24 6.20 -14.58
C LYS A 98 11.90 7.68 -14.78
N ASP A 99 10.84 8.15 -14.13
CA ASP A 99 10.41 9.55 -14.19
C ASP A 99 10.95 10.33 -12.98
N GLY A 100 12.17 10.85 -13.12
CA GLY A 100 12.82 11.61 -12.05
C GLY A 100 12.07 12.89 -11.65
N GLN A 101 11.27 13.47 -12.54
CA GLN A 101 10.49 14.66 -12.21
C GLN A 101 9.29 14.29 -11.31
N GLN A 102 8.59 13.19 -11.63
CA GLN A 102 7.51 12.69 -10.78
C GLN A 102 8.02 12.22 -9.42
N VAL A 103 9.20 11.58 -9.35
CA VAL A 103 9.83 11.22 -8.06
C VAL A 103 10.02 12.45 -7.19
N LYS A 104 10.54 13.56 -7.75
CA LYS A 104 10.74 14.82 -7.02
C LYS A 104 9.43 15.45 -6.56
N ASN A 105 8.43 15.49 -7.44
CA ASN A 105 7.11 16.03 -7.14
C ASN A 105 6.45 15.27 -5.97
N ILE A 106 6.43 13.94 -6.08
CA ILE A 106 5.87 13.05 -5.05
C ILE A 106 6.66 13.15 -3.75
N GLY A 107 8.00 13.20 -3.82
CA GLY A 107 8.86 13.39 -2.65
C GLY A 107 8.55 14.69 -1.88
N SER A 108 8.31 15.79 -2.59
CA SER A 108 7.87 17.05 -1.99
C SER A 108 6.55 16.90 -1.24
N ASP A 109 5.58 16.18 -1.82
CA ASP A 109 4.27 15.99 -1.21
C ASP A 109 4.32 15.03 0.00
N ILE A 110 5.17 13.99 -0.05
CA ILE A 110 5.46 13.12 1.11
C ILE A 110 5.96 13.96 2.28
N ILE A 111 6.91 14.86 2.06
CA ILE A 111 7.46 15.74 3.13
C ILE A 111 6.37 16.63 3.71
N LYS A 112 5.49 17.20 2.88
CA LYS A 112 4.36 18.03 3.34
C LYS A 112 3.40 17.23 4.22
N LEU A 113 3.00 16.03 3.81
CA LEU A 113 2.09 15.17 4.58
C LEU A 113 2.73 14.67 5.88
N ALA A 114 4.02 14.32 5.85
CA ALA A 114 4.76 13.87 7.02
C ALA A 114 4.86 14.94 8.11
N LYS A 115 5.09 16.20 7.70
CA LYS A 115 5.06 17.37 8.59
C LYS A 115 3.67 17.56 9.21
N ALA A 116 2.61 17.48 8.40
CA ALA A 116 1.23 17.61 8.90
C ALA A 116 0.85 16.51 9.91
N LEU A 117 1.45 15.32 9.80
CA LEU A 117 1.25 14.21 10.75
C LEU A 117 2.13 14.28 12.00
N GLY A 118 3.09 15.21 12.07
CA GLY A 118 4.05 15.30 13.18
C GLY A 118 5.06 14.14 13.23
N VAL A 119 5.24 13.42 12.13
CA VAL A 119 6.20 12.30 12.00
C VAL A 119 7.44 12.69 11.19
N SER A 120 7.61 13.99 10.93
CA SER A 120 8.60 14.51 10.00
C SER A 120 10.04 14.17 10.37
N GLU A 121 10.45 14.12 11.64
CA GLU A 121 11.87 13.85 11.95
C GLU A 121 12.32 12.46 11.51
N LYS A 122 11.56 11.40 11.84
CA LYS A 122 11.91 10.03 11.43
C LYS A 122 11.68 9.79 9.94
N LEU A 123 10.72 10.50 9.31
CA LEU A 123 10.44 10.35 7.89
C LEU A 123 11.34 11.21 6.99
N LEU A 124 11.84 12.35 7.46
CA LEU A 124 12.83 13.20 6.75
C LEU A 124 14.16 12.47 6.65
N ALA A 125 14.61 11.80 7.71
CA ALA A 125 15.80 10.96 7.65
C ALA A 125 15.67 9.86 6.58
N ARG A 126 14.49 9.25 6.45
CA ARG A 126 14.18 8.23 5.42
C ARG A 126 14.03 8.85 4.02
N GLY A 127 13.37 10.00 3.90
CA GLY A 127 13.20 10.73 2.64
C GLY A 127 14.53 11.22 2.05
N ASN A 128 15.44 11.69 2.91
CA ASN A 128 16.80 12.05 2.51
C ASN A 128 17.56 10.83 1.96
N SER A 129 17.45 9.67 2.62
CA SER A 129 18.10 8.44 2.12
C SER A 129 17.53 7.96 0.77
N ILE A 130 16.25 8.23 0.48
CA ILE A 130 15.63 7.93 -0.83
C ILE A 130 16.12 8.91 -1.90
N ASN A 131 16.25 10.19 -1.56
CA ASN A 131 16.80 11.20 -2.47
C ASN A 131 18.28 10.95 -2.77
N GLU A 132 19.06 10.60 -1.75
CA GLU A 132 20.48 10.21 -1.87
C GLU A 132 20.64 8.93 -2.72
N PHE A 133 19.77 7.94 -2.52
CA PHE A 133 19.72 6.77 -3.40
C PHE A 133 19.43 7.18 -4.85
N ALA A 134 18.48 8.09 -5.10
CA ALA A 134 18.15 8.57 -6.44
C ALA A 134 19.27 9.42 -7.08
N GLU A 135 20.11 10.08 -6.29
CA GLU A 135 21.26 10.86 -6.76
C GLU A 135 22.51 9.99 -7.01
N HIS A 136 22.61 8.82 -6.36
CA HIS A 136 23.78 7.94 -6.43
C HIS A 136 23.53 6.59 -7.12
N SER A 137 22.36 6.36 -7.70
CA SER A 137 22.10 5.18 -8.53
C SER A 137 22.52 5.45 -9.99
N GLU A 138 23.83 5.31 -10.24
CA GLU A 138 24.41 5.02 -11.56
C GLU A 138 24.53 3.51 -11.80
#